data_AF-A0A4U1D1Q0-F1
#
_entry.id   AF-A0A4U1D1Q0-F1
#
_cell.length_a   1.000
_cell.length_b   1.000
_cell.length_c   1.000
_cell.angle_alpha   90.00
_cell.angle_beta   90.00
_cell.angle_gamma   90.00
#
_symmetry.space_group_name_H-M   'P 1'
#
loop_
_entity.id
_entity.type
_entity.pdbx_description
1 polymer ?
#
loop_
_entity_poly.entity_id
_entity_poly.type
_entity_poly.pdbx_seq_one_letter_code
_entity_poly.pdbx_strand_id
1 'polypeptide(L)'
;MIEGKGLGNKKVNRVNLSMSNEYESKLRRLATACNMKPTPFACMLIELCLDDQELVRNLQRELGIHSAYKVEPVRNYKGKIIYALNER
;
A
#
# COMPACT_ATOMS: atom_id res chain seq x y z
N MET A 1 -8.26 22.80 -8.07
CA MET A 1 -8.84 22.66 -6.72
C MET A 1 -10.14 21.87 -6.84
N ILE A 2 -10.19 20.64 -6.35
CA ILE A 2 -11.45 19.95 -6.08
C ILE A 2 -11.38 19.55 -4.61
N GLU A 3 -11.82 20.49 -3.77
CA GLU A 3 -11.92 20.29 -2.34
C GLU A 3 -13.19 19.50 -2.02
N GLY A 4 -12.98 18.35 -1.37
CA GLY A 4 -13.78 17.94 -0.21
C GLY A 4 -15.27 17.70 -0.41
N LYS A 5 -15.66 16.48 -0.84
CA LYS A 5 -16.88 15.83 -0.36
C LYS A 5 -16.61 14.36 -0.03
N GLY A 6 -16.11 14.12 1.18
CA GLY A 6 -15.99 12.80 1.79
C GLY A 6 -17.21 12.47 2.66
N LEU A 7 -17.52 11.19 2.80
CA LEU A 7 -18.52 10.66 3.74
C LEU A 7 -18.14 11.04 5.18
N GLY A 8 -18.78 12.07 5.74
CA GLY A 8 -18.66 12.43 7.16
C GLY A 8 -17.27 12.89 7.59
N ASN A 9 -16.81 14.05 7.09
CA ASN A 9 -15.61 14.75 7.57
C ASN A 9 -14.25 14.01 7.44
N LYS A 10 -14.21 12.85 6.76
CA LYS A 10 -12.96 12.16 6.44
C LYS A 10 -12.45 12.60 5.07
N LYS A 11 -11.17 12.99 4.98
CA LYS A 11 -10.48 13.21 3.70
C LYS A 11 -10.47 11.89 2.91
N VAL A 12 -11.33 11.76 1.91
CA VAL A 12 -11.28 10.66 0.95
C VAL A 12 -10.30 11.07 -0.14
N ASN A 13 -9.03 10.70 0.00
CA ASN A 13 -8.06 10.82 -1.08
C ASN A 13 -8.44 9.79 -2.16
N ARG A 14 -9.20 10.20 -3.17
CA ARG A 14 -9.49 9.36 -4.34
C ARG A 14 -8.20 9.21 -5.14
N VAL A 15 -7.54 8.07 -4.99
CA VAL A 15 -6.39 7.70 -5.81
C VAL A 15 -6.86 6.81 -6.95
N ASN A 16 -6.64 7.26 -8.19
CA ASN A 16 -6.79 6.39 -9.35
C ASN A 16 -5.49 5.61 -9.51
N LEU A 17 -5.54 4.30 -9.28
CA LEU A 17 -4.42 3.41 -9.54
C LEU A 17 -4.29 3.23 -11.05
N SER A 18 -3.17 3.66 -11.63
CA SER A 18 -2.83 3.34 -13.01
C SER A 18 -2.06 2.02 -13.02
N MET A 19 -2.62 1.02 -13.68
CA MET A 19 -2.04 -0.31 -13.84
C MET A 19 -2.06 -0.70 -15.32
N SER A 20 -1.18 -1.61 -15.75
CA SER A 20 -1.30 -2.18 -17.09
C SER A 20 -2.53 -3.09 -17.18
N ASN A 21 -3.05 -3.26 -18.40
CA ASN A 21 -4.26 -4.06 -18.67
C ASN A 21 -4.16 -5.49 -18.11
N GLU A 22 -2.95 -6.07 -18.11
CA GLU A 22 -2.70 -7.41 -17.58
C GLU A 22 -2.98 -7.47 -16.07
N TYR A 23 -2.42 -6.54 -15.29
CA TYR A 23 -2.62 -6.52 -13.83
C TYR A 23 -4.03 -6.09 -13.46
N GLU A 24 -4.66 -5.20 -14.25
CA GLU A 24 -6.08 -4.88 -14.04
C GLU A 24 -6.95 -6.15 -14.19
N SER A 25 -6.70 -6.96 -15.23
CA SER A 25 -7.44 -8.21 -15.40
C SER A 25 -7.20 -9.19 -14.25
N LYS A 26 -5.97 -9.30 -13.74
CA LYS A 26 -5.66 -10.16 -12.58
C LYS A 26 -6.40 -9.69 -11.33
N LEU A 27 -6.34 -8.39 -11.05
CA LEU A 27 -7.01 -7.76 -9.93
C LEU A 27 -8.52 -8.01 -9.99
N ARG A 28 -9.15 -7.79 -11.15
CA ARG A 28 -10.61 -8.00 -11.32
C ARG A 28 -11.01 -9.44 -11.03
N ARG A 29 -10.29 -10.42 -11.59
CA ARG A 29 -10.58 -11.85 -11.38
C ARG A 29 -10.48 -12.24 -9.90
N LEU A 30 -9.41 -11.82 -9.23
CA LEU A 30 -9.22 -12.14 -7.82
C LEU A 30 -10.23 -11.41 -6.93
N ALA A 31 -10.51 -10.14 -7.20
CA ALA A 31 -11.53 -9.37 -6.49
C ALA A 31 -12.91 -10.03 -6.62
N THR A 32 -13.28 -10.48 -7.82
CA THR A 32 -14.53 -11.25 -8.04
C THR A 32 -14.54 -12.54 -7.24
N ALA A 33 -13.44 -13.30 -7.22
CA ALA A 33 -13.34 -14.53 -6.43
C ALA A 33 -13.49 -14.28 -4.92
N CYS A 34 -13.04 -13.13 -4.42
CA CYS A 34 -13.18 -12.71 -3.03
C CYS A 34 -14.48 -11.93 -2.75
N ASN A 35 -15.40 -11.82 -3.71
CA ASN A 35 -16.64 -11.03 -3.62
C ASN A 35 -16.42 -9.56 -3.21
N MET A 36 -15.38 -8.94 -3.78
CA MET A 36 -15.00 -7.55 -3.52
C MET A 36 -14.97 -6.71 -4.81
N LYS A 37 -15.19 -5.40 -4.66
CA LYS A 37 -14.97 -4.46 -5.77
C LYS A 37 -13.45 -4.32 -6.03
N PRO A 38 -13.00 -4.17 -7.28
CA PRO A 38 -11.57 -4.13 -7.62
C PRO A 38 -10.80 -3.04 -6.88
N THR A 39 -11.35 -1.82 -6.76
CA THR A 39 -10.62 -0.69 -6.14
C THR A 39 -10.43 -0.87 -4.63
N PRO A 40 -11.46 -1.17 -3.81
CA PRO A 40 -11.25 -1.51 -2.39
C PRO A 40 -10.31 -2.70 -2.19
N PHE A 41 -10.39 -3.71 -3.06
CA PHE A 41 -9.52 -4.86 -2.99
C PHE A 41 -8.05 -4.50 -3.27
N ALA A 42 -7.79 -3.64 -4.26
CA ALA A 42 -6.45 -3.13 -4.52
C ALA A 42 -5.90 -2.33 -3.34
N CYS A 43 -6.71 -1.48 -2.69
CA CYS A 43 -6.29 -0.76 -1.49
C CYS A 43 -5.90 -1.74 -0.37
N MET A 44 -6.71 -2.77 -0.12
CA MET A 44 -6.39 -3.81 0.87
C MET A 44 -5.09 -4.54 0.56
N LEU A 45 -4.85 -4.89 -0.71
CA LEU A 45 -3.60 -5.51 -1.13
C LEU A 45 -2.39 -4.60 -0.87
N ILE A 46 -2.51 -3.30 -1.14
CA ILE A 46 -1.45 -2.33 -0.86
C ILE A 46 -1.18 -2.26 0.65
N GLU A 47 -2.22 -2.18 1.47
CA GLU A 47 -2.08 -2.19 2.93
C GLU A 47 -1.38 -3.47 3.42
N LEU A 48 -1.80 -4.64 2.92
CA LEU A 48 -1.16 -5.93 3.23
C LEU A 48 0.32 -5.96 2.83
N CYS A 49 0.65 -5.45 1.64
CA CYS A 49 2.02 -5.39 1.15
C CYS A 49 2.90 -4.45 2.00
N LEU A 50 2.36 -3.33 2.48
CA LEU A 50 3.10 -2.40 3.34
C LEU A 50 3.30 -2.92 4.77
N ASP A 51 2.43 -3.83 5.22
CA ASP A 51 2.54 -4.55 6.50
C ASP A 51 3.41 -5.84 6.41
N ASP A 52 3.93 -6.17 5.24
CA ASP A 52 4.86 -7.29 5.06
C ASP A 52 6.33 -6.81 5.16
N GLN A 53 6.99 -7.15 6.26
CA GLN A 53 8.38 -6.74 6.52
C GLN A 53 9.36 -7.27 5.48
N GLU A 54 9.16 -8.51 5.02
CA GLU A 54 10.08 -9.16 4.09
C GLU A 54 9.96 -8.52 2.71
N LEU A 55 8.73 -8.32 2.24
CA LEU A 55 8.46 -7.63 0.99
C LEU A 55 9.05 -6.21 0.99
N VAL A 56 8.82 -5.44 2.06
CA VAL A 56 9.36 -4.07 2.19
C VAL A 56 10.90 -4.08 2.18
N ARG A 57 11.54 -5.00 2.90
CA ARG A 57 13.01 -5.13 2.89
C ARG A 57 13.55 -5.51 1.50
N ASN A 58 12.89 -6.45 0.83
CA ASN A 58 13.28 -6.88 -0.51
C ASN A 58 13.14 -5.75 -1.54
N LEU A 59 12.01 -5.04 -1.53
CA LEU A 59 11.79 -3.88 -2.41
C LEU A 59 12.84 -2.79 -2.22
N GLN A 60 13.20 -2.48 -0.97
CA GLN A 60 14.25 -1.49 -0.68
C GLN A 60 15.65 -1.96 -1.06
N ARG A 61 15.90 -3.28 -1.10
CA ARG A 61 17.17 -3.83 -1.59
C ARG A 61 17.28 -3.70 -3.12
N GLU A 62 16.17 -3.91 -3.83
CA GLU A 62 16.13 -3.88 -5.30
C GLU A 62 16.04 -2.46 -5.86
N LEU A 63 15.23 -1.60 -5.23
CA LEU A 63 14.88 -0.27 -5.75
C LEU A 63 15.45 0.88 -4.91
N GLY A 64 16.01 0.61 -3.73
CA GLY A 64 16.47 1.65 -2.82
C GLY A 64 17.75 2.32 -3.30
N ILE A 65 17.61 3.51 -3.91
CA ILE A 65 18.74 4.32 -4.42
C ILE A 65 19.51 5.01 -3.29
N HIS A 66 18.79 5.55 -2.31
CA HIS A 66 19.34 6.39 -1.26
C HIS A 66 19.24 5.70 0.10
N SER A 67 20.39 5.38 0.71
CA SER A 67 20.47 4.71 2.02
C SER A 67 19.80 5.51 3.14
N ALA A 68 19.87 6.85 3.08
CA ALA A 68 19.31 7.75 4.10
C ALA A 68 17.78 7.70 4.21
N TYR A 69 17.08 7.25 3.16
CA TYR A 69 15.61 7.10 3.17
C TYR A 69 15.17 5.66 3.38
N LYS A 70 16.09 4.75 3.72
CA LYS A 70 15.71 3.38 4.05
C LYS A 70 14.89 3.36 5.33
N VAL A 71 13.76 2.67 5.24
CA VAL A 71 12.87 2.39 6.35
C VAL A 71 13.13 0.99 6.88
N GLU A 72 13.13 0.84 8.20
CA GLU A 72 13.17 -0.45 8.85
C GLU A 72 11.75 -0.81 9.32
N PRO A 73 11.09 -1.80 8.69
CA PRO A 73 9.74 -2.19 9.09
C PRO A 73 9.81 -3.02 10.38
N VAL A 74 9.37 -2.44 11.50
CA VAL A 74 9.39 -3.08 12.82
C VAL A 74 7.98 -3.27 13.37
N ARG A 75 7.77 -4.35 14.13
CA ARG A 75 6.52 -4.55 14.87
C ARG A 75 6.54 -3.72 16.15
N ASN A 76 5.53 -2.90 16.35
CA ASN A 76 5.32 -2.24 17.63
C ASN A 76 4.70 -3.19 18.67
N TYR A 77 4.58 -2.73 19.91
CA TYR A 77 3.97 -3.48 21.02
C TYR A 77 2.49 -3.83 20.82
N LYS A 78 1.82 -3.21 19.83
CA LYS A 78 0.44 -3.52 19.42
C LYS A 78 0.37 -4.47 18.22
N GLY A 79 1.51 -5.01 17.76
CA GLY A 79 1.60 -5.92 16.62
C GLY A 79 1.48 -5.27 15.25
N LYS A 80 1.40 -3.94 15.14
CA LYS A 80 1.35 -3.23 13.85
C LYS A 80 2.76 -2.96 13.33
N ILE A 81 2.92 -2.96 12.01
CA ILE A 81 4.18 -2.52 11.39
C ILE A 81 4.26 -1.00 11.45
N ILE A 82 5.42 -0.51 11.89
CA ILE A 82 5.81 0.89 11.81
C ILE A 82 7.16 0.97 11.13
N TYR A 83 7.40 2.06 10.39
CA TYR A 83 8.67 2.29 9.70
C TYR A 83 9.55 3.18 10.58
N ALA A 84 10.64 2.62 11.09
CA ALA A 84 11.70 3.41 11.72
C ALA A 84 12.64 3.95 10.64
N LEU A 85 12.99 5.24 10.71
CA LEU A 85 14.01 5.81 9.83
C LEU A 85 15.38 5.34 10.32
N ASN A 86 16.25 4.94 9.40
CA ASN A 86 17.62 4.61 9.73
C ASN A 86 18.40 5.92 9.95
N GLU A 87 18.53 6.37 11.20
CA GLU A 87 19.30 7.57 11.59
C GLU A 87 20.83 7.33 11.55
N ARG A 88 21.35 6.68 10.51
CA ARG A 88 22.78 6.37 10.37
C ARG A 88 23.40 6.98 9.13
#